data_AF-A0AAI9TQG3-F1
#
_entry.id   AF-A0AAI9TQG3-F1
#
_cell.length_a   1.000
_cell.length_b   1.000
_cell.length_c   1.000
_cell.angle_alpha   90.00
_cell.angle_beta   90.00
_cell.angle_gamma   90.00
#
_symmetry.space_group_name_H-M   'P 1'
#
loop_
_entity.id
_entity.type
_entity.pdbx_description
1 polymer ?
#
loop_
_entity_poly.entity_id
_entity_poly.type
_entity_poly.pdbx_seq_one_letter_code
_entity_poly.pdbx_strand_id
1 'polypeptide(L)'
;MDKTYKDRLALRKSVLEQHHDVVVAINNDQTPEEDPRIRPAISELYNFVLEIYLPTRYPSMFKLNAESSIFQNLVTGTTWPTTLSPTTPAIQALEILSQTVDDDFLILLPELLPDAEEQPKYVLQAYAVCFPGGFNTREKLGLRLVDIHVPVPRYREKMERSMDRFFGRLQVGKFVKRINWSITVETGLFAAFSGTHAVAGEKGEAIEPGELNVDQTALRCERQTLHRLPVSKALVFTIHTYTYPVRQIKDEGCGEDLADAIDGLKRGNVPEMHAYKKGDVWGEALKDFLKS
;
A
#
# COMPACT_ATOMS: atom_id res chain seq x y z
N MET A 1 -1.68 -4.32 -14.98
CA MET A 1 -0.60 -3.40 -15.40
C MET A 1 -1.15 -2.47 -16.46
N ASP A 2 -0.65 -1.26 -16.51
CA ASP A 2 -1.05 -0.24 -17.48
C ASP A 2 0.17 0.33 -18.22
N LYS A 3 -0.07 1.37 -19.03
CA LYS A 3 0.94 2.03 -19.85
C LYS A 3 2.10 2.64 -19.08
N THR A 4 1.98 2.82 -17.77
CA THR A 4 3.01 3.45 -16.92
C THR A 4 3.95 2.43 -16.27
N TYR A 5 3.70 1.13 -16.44
CA TYR A 5 4.43 0.05 -15.75
C TYR A 5 5.96 0.17 -15.83
N LYS A 6 6.53 0.41 -17.01
CA LYS A 6 7.99 0.48 -17.20
C LYS A 6 8.61 1.63 -16.40
N ASP A 7 8.03 2.82 -16.53
CA ASP A 7 8.53 4.03 -15.86
C ASP A 7 8.34 3.91 -14.35
N ARG A 8 7.22 3.31 -13.92
CA ARG A 8 6.96 3.05 -12.50
C ARG A 8 7.94 2.05 -11.91
N LEU A 9 8.32 0.98 -12.62
CA LEU A 9 9.37 0.08 -12.12
C LEU A 9 10.73 0.76 -12.02
N ALA A 10 11.08 1.65 -12.96
CA ALA A 10 12.31 2.43 -12.85
C ALA A 10 12.29 3.33 -11.60
N LEU A 11 11.17 3.98 -11.33
CA LEU A 11 11.00 4.78 -10.11
C LEU A 11 11.05 3.90 -8.85
N ARG A 12 10.36 2.76 -8.82
CA ARG A 12 10.38 1.82 -7.68
C ARG A 12 11.79 1.35 -7.37
N LYS A 13 12.60 1.06 -8.40
CA LYS A 13 14.02 0.72 -8.24
C LYS A 13 14.80 1.87 -7.60
N SER A 14 14.66 3.09 -8.11
CA SER A 14 15.34 4.27 -7.55
C SER A 14 14.93 4.53 -6.09
N VAL A 15 13.64 4.38 -5.76
CA VAL A 15 13.12 4.56 -4.39
C VAL A 15 13.64 3.49 -3.46
N LEU A 16 13.69 2.22 -3.90
CA LEU A 16 14.26 1.12 -3.14
C LEU A 16 15.74 1.36 -2.81
N GLU A 17 16.52 1.84 -3.78
CA GLU A 17 17.95 2.15 -3.58
C GLU A 17 18.17 3.31 -2.60
N GLN A 18 17.32 4.34 -2.62
CA GLN A 18 17.46 5.54 -1.79
C GLN A 18 16.87 5.38 -0.37
N HIS A 19 15.85 4.54 -0.21
CA HIS A 19 15.04 4.45 1.01
C HIS A 19 14.78 3.01 1.44
N HIS A 20 15.76 2.13 1.28
CA HIS A 20 15.64 0.68 1.49
C HIS A 20 14.88 0.31 2.77
N ASP A 21 15.31 0.81 3.93
CA ASP A 21 14.70 0.49 5.25
C ASP A 21 13.24 0.94 5.41
N VAL A 22 12.77 1.88 4.58
CA VAL A 22 11.39 2.38 4.56
C VAL A 22 10.53 1.63 3.54
N VAL A 23 11.18 1.06 2.51
CA VAL A 23 10.53 0.39 1.38
C VAL A 23 10.40 -1.09 1.61
N VAL A 24 11.42 -1.76 2.15
CA VAL A 24 11.40 -3.19 2.47
C VAL A 24 11.89 -3.41 3.89
N ALA A 25 11.17 -4.23 4.65
CA ALA A 25 11.66 -4.72 5.92
C ALA A 25 10.96 -6.01 6.35
N ILE A 26 11.63 -6.73 7.23
CA ILE A 26 11.14 -7.91 7.94
C ILE A 26 11.27 -7.62 9.44
N ASN A 27 10.23 -7.94 10.20
CA ASN A 27 10.19 -7.71 11.64
C ASN A 27 11.14 -8.70 12.33
N ASN A 28 12.04 -8.19 13.18
CA ASN A 28 13.08 -8.98 13.85
C ASN A 28 13.94 -9.82 12.88
N ASP A 29 14.17 -9.32 11.66
CA ASP A 29 14.90 -10.04 10.61
C ASP A 29 16.26 -10.57 11.10
N GLN A 30 16.49 -11.87 10.95
CA GLN A 30 17.74 -12.54 11.32
C GLN A 30 18.09 -12.42 12.82
N THR A 31 17.11 -12.17 13.68
CA THR A 31 17.29 -12.21 15.14
C THR A 31 16.60 -13.44 15.75
N PRO A 32 16.98 -13.87 16.97
CA PRO A 32 16.31 -14.97 17.68
C PRO A 32 14.80 -14.74 17.91
N GLU A 33 14.35 -13.49 17.84
CA GLU A 33 12.96 -13.06 18.00
C GLU A 33 12.16 -13.03 16.68
N GLU A 34 12.77 -13.40 15.54
CA GLU A 34 12.06 -13.54 14.26
C GLU A 34 10.96 -14.61 14.38
N ASP A 35 9.75 -14.29 13.95
CA ASP A 35 8.69 -15.27 13.85
C ASP A 35 9.00 -16.24 12.69
N PRO A 36 9.18 -17.55 12.94
CA PRO A 36 9.61 -18.51 11.92
C PRO A 36 8.60 -18.68 10.77
N ARG A 37 7.38 -18.13 10.91
CA ARG A 37 6.34 -18.14 9.87
C ARG A 37 6.54 -17.04 8.82
N ILE A 38 7.38 -16.03 9.07
CA ILE A 38 7.55 -14.87 8.16
C ILE A 38 8.18 -15.29 6.83
N ARG A 39 9.32 -15.96 6.88
CA ARG A 39 10.00 -16.44 5.66
C ARG A 39 9.14 -17.35 4.79
N PRO A 40 8.43 -18.37 5.33
CA PRO A 40 7.47 -19.15 4.55
C PRO A 40 6.38 -18.30 3.88
N ALA A 41 5.84 -17.28 4.56
CA ALA A 41 4.83 -16.40 3.99
C ALA A 41 5.36 -15.55 2.83
N ILE A 42 6.57 -14.97 2.99
CA ILE A 42 7.24 -14.22 1.91
C ILE A 42 7.52 -15.12 0.72
N SER A 43 8.08 -16.32 0.97
CA SER A 43 8.45 -17.27 -0.07
C SER A 43 7.22 -17.77 -0.84
N GLU A 44 6.12 -18.05 -0.14
CA GLU A 44 4.87 -18.46 -0.79
C GLU A 44 4.31 -17.36 -1.70
N LEU A 45 4.27 -16.11 -1.23
CA LEU A 45 3.83 -14.97 -2.05
C LEU A 45 4.76 -14.81 -3.27
N TYR A 46 6.07 -14.82 -3.05
CA TYR A 46 7.08 -14.68 -4.10
C TYR A 46 6.93 -15.74 -5.20
N ASN A 47 6.90 -17.01 -4.81
CA ASN A 47 6.75 -18.14 -5.73
C ASN A 47 5.43 -18.02 -6.49
N PHE A 48 4.31 -17.76 -5.79
CA PHE A 48 3.01 -17.59 -6.44
C PHE A 48 3.03 -16.48 -7.50
N VAL A 49 3.62 -15.32 -7.18
CA VAL A 49 3.66 -14.17 -8.09
C VAL A 49 4.49 -14.48 -9.33
N LEU A 50 5.72 -14.98 -9.16
CA LEU A 50 6.64 -15.17 -10.27
C LEU A 50 6.38 -16.44 -11.08
N GLU A 51 6.00 -17.54 -10.43
CA GLU A 51 5.83 -18.84 -11.11
C GLU A 51 4.43 -18.99 -11.70
N ILE A 52 3.40 -18.48 -11.02
CA ILE A 52 2.02 -18.76 -11.38
C ILE A 52 1.34 -17.50 -11.92
N TYR A 53 1.21 -16.45 -11.10
CA TYR A 53 0.31 -15.34 -11.40
C TYR A 53 0.76 -14.53 -12.62
N LEU A 54 1.99 -14.01 -12.62
CA LEU A 54 2.46 -13.11 -13.67
C LEU A 54 2.56 -13.80 -15.04
N PRO A 55 3.22 -14.97 -15.20
CA PRO A 55 3.29 -15.64 -16.50
C PRO A 55 1.92 -16.08 -17.02
N THR A 56 1.00 -16.52 -16.14
CA THR A 56 -0.35 -16.95 -16.55
C THR A 56 -1.21 -15.75 -16.96
N ARG A 57 -1.18 -14.66 -16.18
CA ARG A 57 -2.10 -13.53 -16.36
C ARG A 57 -1.63 -12.55 -17.44
N TYR A 58 -0.31 -12.41 -17.62
CA TYR A 58 0.31 -11.47 -18.56
C TYR A 58 1.44 -12.14 -19.38
N PRO A 59 1.12 -13.18 -20.16
CA PRO A 59 2.14 -13.97 -20.90
C PRO A 59 2.90 -13.20 -21.98
N SER A 60 2.38 -12.04 -22.41
CA SER A 60 3.08 -11.13 -23.32
C SER A 60 4.16 -10.29 -22.64
N MET A 61 4.12 -10.17 -21.31
CA MET A 61 5.05 -9.37 -20.51
C MET A 61 5.99 -10.24 -19.70
N PHE A 62 5.56 -11.45 -19.31
CA PHE A 62 6.36 -12.36 -18.49
C PHE A 62 6.38 -13.77 -19.05
N LYS A 63 7.55 -14.40 -18.94
CA LYS A 63 7.74 -15.80 -19.29
C LYS A 63 8.34 -16.56 -18.12
N LEU A 64 7.99 -17.84 -18.05
CA LEU A 64 8.61 -18.80 -17.15
C LEU A 64 9.34 -19.83 -17.99
N ASN A 65 10.63 -20.02 -17.73
CA ASN A 65 11.33 -21.23 -18.14
C ASN A 65 11.16 -22.28 -17.03
N ALA A 66 10.29 -23.26 -17.28
CA ALA A 66 9.95 -24.29 -16.31
C ALA A 66 11.10 -25.27 -16.03
N GLU A 67 12.00 -25.49 -17.00
CA GLU A 67 13.14 -26.41 -16.83
C GLU A 67 14.20 -25.81 -15.91
N SER A 68 14.43 -24.50 -16.01
CA SER A 68 15.43 -23.80 -15.21
C SER A 68 14.85 -23.07 -13.99
N SER A 69 13.53 -23.10 -13.78
CA SER A 69 12.80 -22.31 -12.77
C SER A 69 13.18 -20.82 -12.79
N ILE A 70 13.32 -20.25 -13.99
CA ILE A 70 13.67 -18.84 -14.19
C ILE A 70 12.47 -18.08 -14.74
N PHE A 71 12.06 -17.07 -14.00
CA PHE A 71 11.13 -16.03 -14.43
C PHE A 71 11.87 -14.98 -15.26
N GLN A 72 11.23 -14.50 -16.32
CA GLN A 72 11.72 -13.43 -17.17
C GLN A 72 10.67 -12.32 -17.32
N ASN A 73 11.07 -11.08 -17.01
CA ASN A 73 10.31 -9.88 -17.32
C ASN A 73 10.77 -9.32 -18.67
N LEU A 74 9.93 -9.46 -19.70
CA LEU A 74 10.24 -9.04 -21.06
C LEU A 74 10.25 -7.52 -21.23
N VAL A 75 9.63 -6.78 -20.31
CA VAL A 75 9.54 -5.30 -20.38
C VAL A 75 10.83 -4.66 -19.86
N THR A 76 11.37 -5.19 -18.77
CA THR A 76 12.60 -4.67 -18.14
C THR A 76 13.85 -5.44 -18.57
N GLY A 77 13.69 -6.64 -19.15
CA GLY A 77 14.78 -7.55 -19.50
C GLY A 77 15.36 -8.32 -18.30
N THR A 78 14.80 -8.18 -17.10
CA THR A 78 15.32 -8.82 -15.88
C THR A 78 14.87 -10.28 -15.76
N THR A 79 15.70 -11.10 -15.11
CA THR A 79 15.41 -12.50 -14.82
C THR A 79 15.61 -12.80 -13.34
N TRP A 80 14.73 -13.63 -12.77
CA TRP A 80 14.75 -13.99 -11.36
C TRP A 80 14.49 -15.50 -11.18
N PRO A 81 15.08 -16.17 -10.17
CA PRO A 81 14.67 -17.52 -9.82
C PRO A 81 13.24 -17.51 -9.27
N THR A 82 12.40 -18.49 -9.61
CA THR A 82 11.01 -18.53 -9.08
C THR A 82 10.92 -18.99 -7.64
N THR A 83 11.99 -19.56 -7.10
CA THR A 83 12.07 -20.03 -5.72
C THR A 83 13.29 -19.44 -5.01
N LEU A 84 13.14 -19.14 -3.72
CA LEU A 84 14.26 -18.74 -2.88
C LEU A 84 15.02 -19.95 -2.38
N SER A 85 16.34 -19.96 -2.54
CA SER A 85 17.21 -20.92 -1.86
C SER A 85 17.10 -20.75 -0.34
N PRO A 86 17.22 -21.81 0.47
CA PRO A 86 17.32 -21.72 1.93
C PRO A 86 18.41 -20.76 2.43
N THR A 87 19.47 -20.55 1.66
CA THR A 87 20.58 -19.65 2.00
C THR A 87 20.35 -18.20 1.56
N THR A 88 19.38 -17.94 0.68
CA THR A 88 19.06 -16.58 0.24
C THR A 88 18.25 -15.86 1.32
N PRO A 89 18.64 -14.66 1.76
CA PRO A 89 17.84 -13.83 2.66
C PRO A 89 16.44 -13.57 2.12
N ALA A 90 15.40 -13.69 2.96
CA ALA A 90 14.02 -13.53 2.54
C ALA A 90 13.71 -12.09 2.05
N ILE A 91 14.44 -11.09 2.54
CA ILE A 91 14.29 -9.69 2.11
C ILE A 91 14.55 -9.51 0.60
N GLN A 92 15.39 -10.35 -0.02
CA GLN A 92 15.63 -10.30 -1.47
C GLN A 92 14.37 -10.60 -2.27
N ALA A 93 13.47 -11.46 -1.78
CA ALA A 93 12.19 -11.66 -2.45
C ALA A 93 11.32 -10.41 -2.43
N LEU A 94 11.32 -9.64 -1.34
CA LEU A 94 10.58 -8.38 -1.22
C LEU A 94 11.16 -7.29 -2.14
N GLU A 95 12.49 -7.24 -2.28
CA GLU A 95 13.19 -6.37 -3.23
C GLU A 95 12.86 -6.72 -4.69
N ILE A 96 12.85 -8.01 -5.03
CA ILE A 96 12.51 -8.49 -6.37
C ILE A 96 11.03 -8.20 -6.68
N LEU A 97 10.12 -8.44 -5.73
CA LEU A 97 8.71 -8.11 -5.87
C LEU A 97 8.53 -6.61 -6.11
N SER A 98 9.21 -5.75 -5.35
CA SER A 98 9.21 -4.30 -5.51
C SER A 98 9.66 -3.85 -6.91
N GLN A 99 10.60 -4.57 -7.51
CA GLN A 99 11.13 -4.27 -8.85
C GLN A 99 10.40 -4.98 -10.00
N THR A 100 9.44 -5.86 -9.69
CA THR A 100 8.73 -6.66 -10.70
C THR A 100 7.25 -6.31 -10.78
N VAL A 101 6.62 -5.99 -9.66
CA VAL A 101 5.20 -5.65 -9.57
C VAL A 101 5.04 -4.22 -9.12
N ASP A 102 4.23 -3.47 -9.85
CA ASP A 102 3.82 -2.12 -9.50
C ASP A 102 2.67 -2.12 -8.48
N ASP A 103 2.83 -2.92 -7.44
CA ASP A 103 1.93 -3.01 -6.30
C ASP A 103 2.79 -3.03 -5.03
N ASP A 104 2.32 -2.40 -3.97
CA ASP A 104 2.93 -2.50 -2.65
C ASP A 104 2.33 -3.67 -1.88
N PHE A 105 3.14 -4.38 -1.10
CA PHE A 105 2.75 -5.58 -0.35
C PHE A 105 2.99 -5.39 1.14
N LEU A 106 2.00 -5.75 1.95
CA LEU A 106 2.09 -5.85 3.40
C LEU A 106 1.67 -7.26 3.81
N ILE A 107 2.53 -7.95 4.55
CA ILE A 107 2.34 -9.33 4.98
C ILE A 107 2.04 -9.33 6.47
N LEU A 108 0.85 -9.82 6.79
CA LEU A 108 0.30 -9.85 8.14
C LEU A 108 0.19 -11.30 8.61
N LEU A 109 0.68 -11.58 9.80
CA LEU A 109 0.48 -12.86 10.49
C LEU A 109 -0.32 -12.64 11.76
N PRO A 110 -1.12 -13.63 12.19
CA PRO A 110 -1.70 -13.57 13.52
C PRO A 110 -0.57 -13.62 14.57
N GLU A 111 -0.78 -13.02 15.73
CA GLU A 111 0.16 -13.12 16.85
C GLU A 111 0.55 -14.57 17.14
N LEU A 112 1.81 -14.77 17.56
CA LEU A 112 2.37 -16.11 17.79
C LEU A 112 1.72 -16.79 19.00
N LEU A 113 1.46 -16.00 20.04
CA LEU A 113 0.83 -16.43 21.29
C LEU A 113 -0.50 -15.68 21.45
N PRO A 114 -1.56 -16.08 20.71
CA PRO A 114 -2.86 -15.45 20.85
C PRO A 114 -3.49 -15.81 22.20
N ASP A 115 -4.26 -14.88 22.77
CA ASP A 115 -5.19 -15.22 23.83
C ASP A 115 -6.30 -16.12 23.25
N ALA A 116 -6.52 -17.29 23.85
CA ALA A 116 -7.47 -18.28 23.36
C ALA A 116 -8.93 -17.78 23.41
N GLU A 117 -9.23 -16.79 24.23
CA GLU A 117 -10.58 -16.20 24.36
C GLU A 117 -10.80 -15.02 23.38
N GLU A 118 -9.74 -14.49 22.78
CA GLU A 118 -9.82 -13.36 21.86
C GLU A 118 -9.82 -13.75 20.38
N GLN A 119 -10.29 -12.84 19.54
CA GLN A 119 -10.10 -12.96 18.10
C GLN A 119 -8.60 -12.79 17.76
N PRO A 120 -8.07 -13.53 16.77
CA PRO A 120 -6.67 -13.41 16.40
C PRO A 120 -6.36 -11.99 15.95
N LYS A 121 -5.42 -11.35 16.65
CA LYS A 121 -4.89 -10.04 16.27
C LYS A 121 -3.78 -10.24 15.24
N TYR A 122 -3.75 -9.39 14.23
CA TYR A 122 -2.76 -9.47 13.16
C TYR A 122 -1.70 -8.39 13.32
N VAL A 123 -0.46 -8.78 13.06
CA VAL A 123 0.76 -7.97 13.17
C VAL A 123 1.39 -7.81 11.80
N LEU A 124 1.87 -6.61 11.47
CA LEU A 124 2.65 -6.36 10.25
C LEU A 124 4.05 -6.95 10.43
N GLN A 125 4.32 -8.05 9.74
CA GLN A 125 5.57 -8.79 9.91
C GLN A 125 6.59 -8.55 8.81
N ALA A 126 6.13 -8.22 7.59
CA ALA A 126 7.01 -7.89 6.50
C ALA A 126 6.29 -7.01 5.48
N TYR A 127 7.05 -6.24 4.70
CA TYR A 127 6.47 -5.40 3.66
C TYR A 127 7.43 -5.08 2.52
N ALA A 128 6.85 -4.69 1.39
CA ALA A 128 7.48 -4.13 0.21
C ALA A 128 6.60 -2.96 -0.28
N VAL A 129 6.86 -1.75 0.21
CA VAL A 129 6.02 -0.56 0.01
C VAL A 129 6.85 0.57 -0.60
N CYS A 130 6.85 0.66 -1.93
CA CYS A 130 7.58 1.72 -2.64
C CYS A 130 6.80 3.02 -2.71
N PHE A 131 5.46 3.01 -2.64
CA PHE A 131 4.64 4.21 -2.81
C PHE A 131 3.71 4.41 -1.61
N PRO A 132 4.25 4.59 -0.38
CA PRO A 132 3.41 4.86 0.79
C PRO A 132 2.69 6.21 0.66
N GLY A 133 1.52 6.35 1.30
CA GLY A 133 0.69 7.55 1.27
C GLY A 133 0.65 8.25 2.63
N GLY A 134 1.64 9.07 2.93
CA GLY A 134 1.69 9.91 4.13
C GLY A 134 2.02 9.18 5.41
N PHE A 135 2.78 8.09 5.33
CA PHE A 135 3.30 7.39 6.50
C PHE A 135 4.65 6.74 6.19
N ASN A 136 5.50 6.67 7.21
CA ASN A 136 6.71 5.87 7.20
C ASN A 136 6.35 4.41 7.53
N THR A 137 6.53 3.50 6.57
CA THR A 137 6.17 2.07 6.76
C THR A 137 7.02 1.40 7.83
N ARG A 138 8.27 1.84 8.04
CA ARG A 138 9.16 1.28 9.06
C ARG A 138 8.61 1.42 10.46
N GLU A 139 7.97 2.55 10.76
CA GLU A 139 7.34 2.82 12.05
C GLU A 139 6.11 1.94 12.32
N LYS A 140 5.61 1.23 11.30
CA LYS A 140 4.45 0.35 11.41
C LYS A 140 4.83 -1.12 11.58
N LEU A 141 6.11 -1.46 11.36
CA LEU A 141 6.61 -2.83 11.44
C LEU A 141 6.49 -3.38 12.87
N GLY A 142 6.05 -4.62 13.01
CA GLY A 142 5.87 -5.28 14.31
C GLY A 142 4.65 -4.81 15.09
N LEU A 143 3.91 -3.81 14.60
CA LEU A 143 2.70 -3.31 15.25
C LEU A 143 1.46 -4.14 14.87
N ARG A 144 0.50 -4.21 15.80
CA ARG A 144 -0.84 -4.78 15.51
C ARG A 144 -1.62 -3.85 14.61
N LEU A 145 -2.63 -4.37 13.92
CA LEU A 145 -3.54 -3.56 13.10
C LEU A 145 -4.13 -2.37 13.85
N VAL A 146 -4.55 -2.54 15.11
CA VAL A 146 -5.09 -1.44 15.90
C VAL A 146 -4.06 -0.33 16.14
N ASP A 147 -2.81 -0.70 16.42
CA ASP A 147 -1.73 0.24 16.74
C ASP A 147 -1.27 1.01 15.49
N ILE A 148 -1.24 0.33 14.34
CA ILE A 148 -0.98 0.96 13.03
C ILE A 148 -2.02 2.04 12.73
N HIS A 149 -3.29 1.80 13.10
CA HIS A 149 -4.42 2.65 12.77
C HIS A 149 -4.78 3.66 13.88
N VAL A 150 -3.95 3.83 14.93
CA VAL A 150 -4.15 4.85 15.98
C VAL A 150 -4.43 6.25 15.41
N PRO A 151 -3.74 6.72 14.34
CA PRO A 151 -4.01 8.04 13.77
C PRO A 151 -5.36 8.17 13.07
N VAL A 152 -6.03 7.05 12.75
CA VAL A 152 -7.28 7.04 11.99
C VAL A 152 -8.45 7.35 12.93
N PRO A 153 -9.20 8.45 12.70
CA PRO A 153 -10.27 8.85 13.60
C PRO A 153 -11.32 7.75 13.81
N ARG A 154 -11.66 7.53 15.08
CA ARG A 154 -12.68 6.56 15.53
C ARG A 154 -12.42 5.10 15.12
N TYR A 155 -11.21 4.74 14.69
CA TYR A 155 -10.89 3.36 14.31
C TYR A 155 -11.10 2.39 15.49
N ARG A 156 -10.53 2.71 16.65
CA ARG A 156 -10.64 1.88 17.85
C ARG A 156 -12.10 1.66 18.28
N GLU A 157 -12.86 2.75 18.30
CA GLU A 157 -14.24 2.78 18.79
C GLU A 157 -15.22 2.08 17.83
N LYS A 158 -15.06 2.29 16.52
CA LYS A 158 -16.05 1.87 15.52
C LYS A 158 -15.63 0.69 14.65
N MET A 159 -14.32 0.43 14.49
CA MET A 159 -13.82 -0.50 13.49
C MET A 159 -13.05 -1.68 14.05
N GLU A 160 -12.22 -1.51 15.08
CA GLU A 160 -11.27 -2.52 15.58
C GLU A 160 -11.89 -3.93 15.68
N ARG A 161 -12.92 -4.11 16.51
CA ARG A 161 -13.56 -5.42 16.73
C ARG A 161 -14.13 -6.05 15.45
N SER A 162 -14.60 -5.23 14.53
CA SER A 162 -15.14 -5.72 13.25
C SER A 162 -14.02 -6.13 12.29
N MET A 163 -12.92 -5.38 12.30
CA MET A 163 -11.73 -5.64 11.49
C MET A 163 -11.00 -6.90 11.96
N ASP A 164 -10.76 -7.06 13.27
CA ASP A 164 -10.09 -8.27 13.81
C ASP A 164 -10.87 -9.54 13.44
N ARG A 165 -12.19 -9.50 13.65
CA ARG A 165 -13.09 -10.60 13.30
C ARG A 165 -13.09 -10.87 11.78
N PHE A 166 -13.04 -9.83 10.97
CA PHE A 166 -13.00 -9.97 9.52
C PHE A 166 -11.69 -10.62 9.06
N PHE A 167 -10.56 -10.14 9.56
CA PHE A 167 -9.23 -10.66 9.25
C PHE A 167 -9.08 -12.10 9.75
N GLY A 168 -9.61 -12.43 10.93
CA GLY A 168 -9.65 -13.80 11.45
C GLY A 168 -10.45 -14.76 10.56
N ARG A 169 -11.58 -14.32 9.99
CA ARG A 169 -12.49 -15.17 9.21
C ARG A 169 -12.20 -15.24 7.71
N LEU A 170 -11.37 -14.35 7.16
CA LEU A 170 -11.12 -14.32 5.72
C LEU A 170 -10.57 -15.68 5.26
N GLN A 171 -11.30 -16.37 4.39
CA GLN A 171 -10.94 -17.71 3.92
C GLN A 171 -9.99 -17.66 2.73
N VAL A 172 -9.19 -18.73 2.56
CA VAL A 172 -8.40 -18.94 1.34
C VAL A 172 -9.33 -18.98 0.12
N GLY A 173 -8.91 -18.36 -0.99
CA GLY A 173 -9.70 -18.26 -2.21
C GLY A 173 -10.79 -17.17 -2.18
N LYS A 174 -10.99 -16.49 -1.05
CA LYS A 174 -11.77 -15.24 -0.99
C LYS A 174 -10.81 -14.06 -1.05
N PHE A 175 -11.18 -13.05 -1.84
CA PHE A 175 -10.46 -11.80 -1.92
C PHE A 175 -11.40 -10.63 -1.64
N VAL A 176 -10.84 -9.57 -1.08
CA VAL A 176 -11.54 -8.34 -0.75
C VAL A 176 -10.86 -7.24 -1.52
N LYS A 177 -11.65 -6.31 -2.06
CA LYS A 177 -11.16 -5.11 -2.72
C LYS A 177 -11.88 -3.90 -2.15
N ARG A 178 -11.14 -2.84 -1.85
CA ARG A 178 -11.68 -1.52 -1.54
C ARG A 178 -10.85 -0.44 -2.23
N ILE A 179 -11.35 0.79 -2.17
CA ILE A 179 -10.64 1.97 -2.63
C ILE A 179 -10.45 2.90 -1.44
N ASN A 180 -9.24 3.43 -1.29
CA ASN A 180 -8.95 4.60 -0.46
C ASN A 180 -8.54 5.74 -1.39
N TRP A 181 -8.79 6.98 -1.00
CA TRP A 181 -8.38 8.15 -1.79
C TRP A 181 -7.92 9.29 -0.90
N SER A 182 -7.06 10.15 -1.42
CA SER A 182 -6.60 11.39 -0.80
C SER A 182 -6.18 12.38 -1.90
N ILE A 183 -5.90 13.62 -1.50
CA ILE A 183 -5.22 14.60 -2.35
C ILE A 183 -3.76 14.68 -1.91
N THR A 184 -2.87 14.75 -2.89
CA THR A 184 -1.44 15.02 -2.69
C THR A 184 -1.11 16.35 -3.33
N VAL A 185 -0.48 17.24 -2.57
CA VAL A 185 0.00 18.55 -3.02
C VAL A 185 1.52 18.51 -2.97
N GLU A 186 2.17 18.85 -4.08
CA GLU A 186 3.63 18.94 -4.22
C GLU A 186 4.38 17.66 -3.80
N THR A 187 3.76 16.51 -4.06
CA THR A 187 4.26 15.21 -3.60
C THR A 187 4.20 14.19 -4.74
N GLY A 188 5.27 13.39 -4.89
CA GLY A 188 5.33 12.29 -5.84
C GLY A 188 4.65 10.99 -5.34
N LEU A 189 4.91 9.88 -6.03
CA LEU A 189 4.36 8.57 -5.64
C LEU A 189 4.93 8.04 -4.31
N PHE A 190 6.21 8.32 -4.04
CA PHE A 190 6.84 8.06 -2.74
C PHE A 190 6.53 9.21 -1.79
N ALA A 191 5.49 9.02 -0.97
CA ALA A 191 4.99 10.04 -0.05
C ALA A 191 5.19 9.61 1.42
N ALA A 192 6.34 9.01 1.75
CA ALA A 192 6.59 8.44 3.09
C ALA A 192 6.68 9.50 4.18
N PHE A 193 7.25 10.67 3.86
CA PHE A 193 7.56 11.74 4.80
C PHE A 193 6.73 13.01 4.55
N SER A 194 6.15 13.12 3.36
CA SER A 194 5.20 14.17 3.01
C SER A 194 3.85 13.83 3.64
N GLY A 195 3.45 14.59 4.66
CA GLY A 195 2.24 14.32 5.43
C GLY A 195 0.96 14.49 4.61
N THR A 196 0.56 13.48 3.82
CA THR A 196 -0.79 13.44 3.21
C THR A 196 -1.88 13.23 4.26
N HIS A 197 -1.47 12.89 5.48
CA HIS A 197 -2.28 12.83 6.67
C HIS A 197 -1.81 13.86 7.70
N ALA A 198 -2.76 14.43 8.44
CA ALA A 198 -2.43 15.31 9.56
C ALA A 198 -1.84 14.50 10.72
N VAL A 199 -0.80 15.05 11.35
CA VAL A 199 -0.31 14.58 12.65
C VAL A 199 -1.17 15.23 13.74
N ALA A 200 -1.59 14.47 14.73
CA ALA A 200 -2.43 15.00 15.80
C ALA A 200 -1.72 16.15 16.53
N GLY A 201 -2.31 17.35 16.49
CA GLY A 201 -1.78 18.56 17.10
C GLY A 201 -1.09 19.54 16.15
N GLU A 202 -0.81 19.14 14.90
CA GLU A 202 -0.28 20.03 13.87
C GLU A 202 -1.41 20.54 12.98
N LYS A 203 -1.58 21.87 12.89
CA LYS A 203 -2.44 22.50 11.90
C LYS A 203 -1.58 22.97 10.74
N GLY A 204 -1.84 22.46 9.54
CA GLY A 204 -1.29 23.05 8.33
C GLY A 204 -1.94 24.41 8.07
N GLU A 205 -1.19 25.34 7.49
CA GLU A 205 -1.75 26.60 7.00
C GLU A 205 -2.68 26.31 5.82
N ALA A 206 -3.86 26.93 5.81
CA ALA A 206 -4.80 26.78 4.70
C ALA A 206 -4.23 27.45 3.45
N ILE A 207 -4.36 26.79 2.31
CA ILE A 207 -4.02 27.36 1.01
C ILE A 207 -5.21 28.22 0.58
N GLU A 208 -4.96 29.48 0.27
CA GLU A 208 -6.02 30.39 -0.18
C GLU A 208 -6.45 30.05 -1.62
N PRO A 209 -7.73 30.28 -1.98
CA PRO A 209 -8.20 30.15 -3.36
C PRO A 209 -7.33 30.95 -4.34
N GLY A 210 -6.95 30.33 -5.46
CA GLY A 210 -6.02 30.90 -6.44
C GLY A 210 -4.53 30.70 -6.13
N GLU A 211 -4.16 30.27 -4.92
CA GLU A 211 -2.75 30.01 -4.54
C GLU A 211 -2.34 28.53 -4.66
N LEU A 212 -3.30 27.63 -4.91
CA LEU A 212 -3.01 26.20 -5.09
C LEU A 212 -2.15 25.96 -6.34
N ASN A 213 -1.02 25.28 -6.15
CA ASN A 213 -0.23 24.74 -7.24
C ASN A 213 -0.94 23.54 -7.91
N VAL A 214 -1.86 23.85 -8.83
CA VAL A 214 -2.70 22.87 -9.54
C VAL A 214 -1.86 21.82 -10.27
N ASP A 215 -0.76 22.24 -10.88
CA ASP A 215 0.08 21.35 -11.70
C ASP A 215 0.90 20.37 -10.85
N GLN A 216 1.03 20.63 -9.55
CA GLN A 216 1.59 19.71 -8.56
C GLN A 216 0.55 19.12 -7.60
N THR A 217 -0.74 19.23 -7.93
CA THR A 217 -1.82 18.66 -7.14
C THR A 217 -2.44 17.47 -7.87
N ALA A 218 -2.56 16.34 -7.17
CA ALA A 218 -3.13 15.12 -7.74
C ALA A 218 -4.13 14.45 -6.80
N LEU A 219 -5.17 13.86 -7.41
CA LEU A 219 -5.99 12.85 -6.78
C LEU A 219 -5.19 11.55 -6.69
N ARG A 220 -4.93 11.09 -5.48
CA ARG A 220 -4.30 9.80 -5.19
C ARG A 220 -5.37 8.78 -4.85
N CYS A 221 -5.44 7.70 -5.61
CA CYS A 221 -6.40 6.61 -5.45
C CYS A 221 -5.66 5.29 -5.23
N GLU A 222 -5.99 4.60 -4.15
CA GLU A 222 -5.37 3.34 -3.76
C GLU A 222 -6.38 2.21 -3.91
N ARG A 223 -6.14 1.33 -4.89
CA ARG A 223 -6.85 0.05 -4.97
C ARG A 223 -6.19 -0.90 -3.98
N GLN A 224 -6.91 -1.18 -2.92
CA GLN A 224 -6.44 -2.02 -1.83
C GLN A 224 -7.10 -3.39 -1.91
N THR A 225 -6.31 -4.46 -1.91
CA THR A 225 -6.81 -5.84 -1.89
C THR A 225 -6.29 -6.59 -0.67
N LEU A 226 -7.11 -7.49 -0.13
CA LEU A 226 -6.73 -8.36 0.98
C LEU A 226 -7.11 -9.80 0.63
N HIS A 227 -6.17 -10.73 0.80
CA HIS A 227 -6.42 -12.16 0.63
C HIS A 227 -5.55 -13.00 1.57
N ARG A 228 -5.94 -14.26 1.77
CA ARG A 228 -5.17 -15.22 2.57
C ARG A 228 -4.42 -16.19 1.67
N LEU A 229 -3.14 -16.39 1.96
CA LEU A 229 -2.31 -17.40 1.32
C LEU A 229 -2.72 -18.83 1.72
N PRO A 230 -2.71 -19.79 0.78
CA PRO A 230 -3.22 -21.15 1.03
C PRO A 230 -2.39 -21.98 2.02
N VAL A 231 -1.08 -21.81 2.10
CA VAL A 231 -0.16 -22.65 2.88
C VAL A 231 0.20 -21.97 4.20
N SER A 232 0.89 -20.83 4.17
CA SER A 232 1.32 -20.08 5.35
C SER A 232 0.16 -19.47 6.14
N LYS A 233 -1.02 -19.34 5.51
CA LYS A 233 -2.20 -18.65 6.03
C LYS A 233 -1.98 -17.17 6.32
N ALA A 234 -0.85 -16.59 5.90
CA ALA A 234 -0.61 -15.16 6.02
C ALA A 234 -1.66 -14.36 5.23
N LEU A 235 -1.98 -13.18 5.74
CA LEU A 235 -2.79 -12.22 5.02
C LEU A 235 -1.86 -11.29 4.23
N VAL A 236 -2.14 -11.17 2.94
CA VAL A 236 -1.42 -10.28 2.04
C VAL A 236 -2.35 -9.13 1.71
N PHE A 237 -1.97 -7.94 2.18
CA PHE A 237 -2.60 -6.68 1.85
C PHE A 237 -1.78 -6.01 0.75
N THR A 238 -2.41 -5.73 -0.38
CA THR A 238 -1.77 -5.17 -1.56
C THR A 238 -2.36 -3.82 -1.88
N ILE A 239 -1.51 -2.84 -2.23
CA ILE A 239 -1.92 -1.48 -2.55
C ILE A 239 -1.40 -1.13 -3.94
N HIS A 240 -2.31 -0.90 -4.89
CA HIS A 240 -1.98 -0.30 -6.17
C HIS A 240 -2.33 1.19 -6.14
N THR A 241 -1.34 2.06 -6.30
CA THR A 241 -1.52 3.51 -6.22
C THR A 241 -1.62 4.13 -7.60
N TYR A 242 -2.77 4.72 -7.89
CA TYR A 242 -3.02 5.61 -9.02
C TYR A 242 -2.90 7.07 -8.60
N THR A 243 -2.37 7.92 -9.47
CA THR A 243 -2.33 9.38 -9.29
C THR A 243 -2.84 10.06 -10.55
N TYR A 244 -3.78 10.97 -10.39
CA TYR A 244 -4.39 11.73 -11.48
C TYR A 244 -4.23 13.23 -11.20
N PRO A 245 -3.59 14.01 -12.07
CA PRO A 245 -3.54 15.46 -11.94
C PRO A 245 -4.96 16.04 -11.82
N VAL A 246 -5.20 16.94 -10.87
CA VAL A 246 -6.57 17.47 -10.65
C VAL A 246 -7.09 18.28 -11.85
N ARG A 247 -6.17 18.86 -12.63
CA ARG A 247 -6.50 19.48 -13.94
C ARG A 247 -7.13 18.47 -14.90
N GLN A 248 -6.56 17.27 -15.01
CA GLN A 248 -7.12 16.22 -15.86
C GLN A 248 -8.54 15.83 -15.40
N ILE A 249 -8.76 15.69 -14.09
CA ILE A 249 -10.09 15.39 -13.53
C ILE A 249 -11.11 16.47 -13.89
N LYS A 250 -10.71 17.75 -13.83
CA LYS A 250 -11.56 18.88 -14.23
C LYS A 250 -11.85 18.85 -15.74
N ASP A 251 -10.82 18.71 -16.56
CA ASP A 251 -10.93 18.72 -18.03
C ASP A 251 -11.79 17.56 -18.56
N GLU A 252 -11.83 16.44 -17.84
CA GLU A 252 -12.71 15.29 -18.13
C GLU A 252 -14.16 15.49 -17.67
N GLY A 253 -14.48 16.63 -17.03
CA GLY A 253 -15.82 16.97 -16.56
C GLY A 253 -16.18 16.43 -15.17
N CYS A 254 -15.22 15.88 -14.43
CA CYS A 254 -15.43 15.30 -13.10
C CYS A 254 -15.12 16.28 -11.94
N GLY A 255 -15.00 17.58 -12.23
CA GLY A 255 -14.67 18.60 -11.24
C GLY A 255 -15.70 18.71 -10.11
N GLU A 256 -16.99 18.75 -10.46
CA GLU A 256 -18.08 18.83 -9.49
C GLU A 256 -18.14 17.58 -8.59
N ASP A 257 -18.00 16.39 -9.17
CA ASP A 257 -18.01 15.12 -8.42
C ASP A 257 -16.87 15.07 -7.39
N LEU A 258 -15.66 15.50 -7.77
CA LEU A 258 -14.54 15.54 -6.84
C LEU A 258 -14.76 16.60 -5.75
N ALA A 259 -15.30 17.77 -6.09
CA ALA A 259 -15.63 18.79 -5.09
C ALA A 259 -16.68 18.30 -4.08
N ASP A 260 -17.71 17.59 -4.55
CA ASP A 260 -18.72 16.99 -3.68
C ASP A 260 -18.15 15.89 -2.79
N ALA A 261 -17.20 15.10 -3.29
CA ALA A 261 -16.47 14.11 -2.51
C ALA A 261 -15.61 14.75 -1.41
N ILE A 262 -14.99 15.90 -1.69
CA ILE A 262 -14.24 16.70 -0.70
C ILE A 262 -15.18 17.18 0.41
N ASP A 263 -16.34 17.74 0.05
CA ASP A 263 -17.37 18.13 1.03
C ASP A 263 -17.91 16.91 1.81
N GLY A 264 -17.93 15.74 1.17
CA GLY A 264 -18.30 14.47 1.77
C GLY A 264 -17.41 14.04 2.94
N LEU A 265 -16.12 14.42 2.95
CA LEU A 265 -15.21 14.13 4.06
C LEU A 265 -15.70 14.72 5.39
N LYS A 266 -16.32 15.91 5.34
CA LYS A 266 -16.87 16.60 6.52
C LYS A 266 -18.30 16.15 6.85
N ARG A 267 -19.09 15.80 5.83
CA ARG A 267 -20.51 15.40 5.97
C ARG A 267 -20.70 13.92 6.34
N GLY A 268 -19.65 13.10 6.26
CA GLY A 268 -19.71 11.67 6.50
C GLY A 268 -19.94 11.25 7.97
N ASN A 269 -19.96 9.94 8.22
CA ASN A 269 -20.17 9.34 9.55
C ASN A 269 -18.98 9.50 10.52
N VAL A 270 -17.85 9.99 10.02
CA VAL A 270 -16.64 10.37 10.77
C VAL A 270 -16.11 11.70 10.22
N PRO A 271 -16.70 12.86 10.60
CA PRO A 271 -16.30 14.18 10.09
C PRO A 271 -14.83 14.53 10.31
N GLU A 272 -14.19 13.94 11.33
CA GLU A 272 -12.76 14.10 11.63
C GLU A 272 -11.86 13.60 10.49
N MET A 273 -12.39 12.79 9.55
CA MET A 273 -11.69 12.35 8.35
C MET A 273 -11.26 13.52 7.45
N HIS A 274 -12.01 14.63 7.47
CA HIS A 274 -11.64 15.84 6.76
C HIS A 274 -10.27 16.35 7.20
N ALA A 275 -10.08 16.58 8.51
CA ALA A 275 -8.80 17.02 9.06
C ALA A 275 -7.71 15.93 8.90
N TYR A 276 -8.05 14.66 9.14
CA TYR A 276 -7.10 13.55 8.96
C TYR A 276 -6.55 13.46 7.53
N LYS A 277 -7.33 13.81 6.50
CA LYS A 277 -6.89 13.88 5.09
C LYS A 277 -6.43 15.29 4.67
N LYS A 278 -6.24 16.20 5.62
CA LYS A 278 -5.84 17.60 5.40
C LYS A 278 -6.79 18.41 4.51
N GLY A 279 -8.07 18.05 4.46
CA GLY A 279 -9.07 18.80 3.70
C GLY A 279 -9.21 20.26 4.17
N ASP A 280 -8.85 20.55 5.41
CA ASP A 280 -8.76 21.90 5.97
C ASP A 280 -7.60 22.75 5.42
N VAL A 281 -6.61 22.10 4.80
CA VAL A 281 -5.46 22.77 4.18
C VAL A 281 -5.73 23.07 2.70
N TRP A 282 -6.08 22.05 1.92
CA TRP A 282 -6.18 22.17 0.45
C TRP A 282 -7.62 22.22 -0.07
N GLY A 283 -8.63 21.94 0.77
CA GLY A 283 -9.99 21.64 0.33
C GLY A 283 -10.71 22.81 -0.33
N GLU A 284 -10.66 24.01 0.24
CA GLU A 284 -11.36 25.17 -0.34
C GLU A 284 -10.68 25.66 -1.62
N ALA A 285 -9.35 25.80 -1.63
CA ALA A 285 -8.62 26.20 -2.84
C ALA A 285 -8.77 25.20 -3.99
N LEU A 286 -8.77 23.89 -3.69
CA LEU A 286 -9.00 22.88 -4.71
C LEU A 286 -10.44 22.94 -5.25
N LYS A 287 -11.45 23.10 -4.39
CA LYS A 287 -12.85 23.21 -4.84
C LYS A 287 -13.07 24.45 -5.71
N ASP A 288 -12.44 25.57 -5.39
CA ASP A 288 -12.47 26.79 -6.20
C ASP A 288 -11.92 26.53 -7.62
N PHE A 289 -10.76 25.88 -7.71
CA PHE A 289 -10.22 25.46 -9.00
C PHE A 289 -11.16 24.49 -9.75
N LEU A 290 -11.73 23.48 -9.07
CA LEU A 290 -12.55 22.46 -9.72
C LEU A 290 -13.88 23.01 -10.27
N LYS A 291 -14.41 24.10 -9.68
CA LYS A 291 -15.71 24.71 -10.03
C LYS A 291 -15.63 25.93 -10.95
N SER A 292 -14.42 26.42 -11.25
CA SER A 292 -14.19 27.58 -12.13
C SER A 292 -14.35 27.30 -13.62
#